data_AF-A0A497MS52-F1
#
_entry.id   AF-A0A497MS52-F1
#
_cell.length_a   1.000
_cell.length_b   1.000
_cell.length_c   1.000
_cell.angle_alpha   90.00
_cell.angle_beta   90.00
_cell.angle_gamma   90.00
#
_symmetry.space_group_name_H-M   'P 1'
#
loop_
_entity.id
_entity.type
_entity.pdbx_description
1 polymer ?
#
loop_
_entity_poly.entity_id
_entity_poly.type
_entity_poly.pdbx_seq_one_letter_code
_entity_poly.pdbx_strand_id
1 'polypeptide(L)'
;MFSPTSFATGLRRLKVSYEALGQSLCRLGLPGKYLRKWHYNFMLSYTSESVIDFMQGRSLGNVGGLHYLDKRRKAIEAYSRALPRLLQLIPP
;
A
#
# COMPACT_ATOMS: atom_id res chain seq x y z
N MET A 1 0.46 -7.37 0.69
CA MET A 1 0.31 -5.91 0.89
C MET A 1 1.34 -5.50 1.92
N PHE A 2 2.11 -4.44 1.66
CA PHE A 2 3.14 -3.96 2.59
C PHE A 2 2.48 -3.04 3.63
N SER A 3 2.71 -3.31 4.91
CA SER A 3 2.23 -2.48 6.01
C SER A 3 3.24 -2.53 7.17
N PRO A 4 3.36 -1.46 7.97
CA PRO A 4 4.19 -1.48 9.17
C PRO A 4 3.58 -2.45 10.19
N THR A 5 4.42 -3.25 10.84
CA THR A 5 3.95 -4.21 11.86
C THR A 5 3.25 -3.50 13.02
N SER A 6 3.79 -2.37 13.47
CA SER A 6 3.20 -1.55 14.55
C SER A 6 1.76 -1.11 14.25
N PHE A 7 1.49 -0.78 12.99
CA PHE A 7 0.15 -0.41 12.54
C PHE A 7 -0.76 -1.65 12.46
N ALA A 8 -0.25 -2.75 11.89
CA ALA A 8 -1.03 -3.99 11.73
C ALA A 8 -1.47 -4.58 13.07
N THR A 9 -0.62 -4.51 14.10
CA THR A 9 -0.95 -4.97 15.46
C THR A 9 -2.02 -4.11 16.15
N GLY A 10 -2.16 -2.84 15.75
CA GLY A 10 -3.17 -1.93 16.30
C GLY A 10 -4.56 -2.05 15.65
N LEU A 11 -4.70 -2.85 14.58
CA LEU A 11 -5.95 -2.97 13.86
C LEU A 11 -7.02 -3.67 14.69
N ARG A 12 -8.20 -3.03 14.78
CA ARG A 12 -9.39 -3.61 15.42
C ARG A 12 -10.38 -4.08 14.37
N ARG A 13 -11.09 -5.17 14.65
CA ARG A 13 -12.16 -5.65 13.79
C ARG A 13 -13.30 -4.63 13.80
N LEU A 14 -13.59 -4.05 12.64
CA LEU A 14 -14.76 -3.20 12.44
C LEU A 14 -15.98 -4.08 12.17
N LYS A 15 -17.07 -3.86 12.91
CA LYS A 15 -18.38 -4.48 12.64
C LYS A 15 -19.17 -3.63 11.64
N VAL A 16 -18.60 -3.40 10.46
CA VAL A 16 -19.24 -2.59 9.41
C VAL A 16 -19.22 -3.38 8.11
N SER A 17 -20.31 -3.33 7.34
CA SER A 17 -20.35 -3.98 6.03
C SER A 17 -19.41 -3.27 5.05
N TYR A 18 -18.88 -4.04 4.09
CA TYR A 18 -17.98 -3.51 3.08
C TYR A 18 -18.63 -2.38 2.27
N GLU A 19 -19.91 -2.54 1.93
CA GLU A 19 -20.70 -1.53 1.21
C GLU A 19 -20.88 -0.25 2.03
N ALA A 20 -21.20 -0.36 3.32
CA ALA A 20 -21.34 0.79 4.19
C ALA A 20 -20.03 1.56 4.36
N LEU A 21 -18.89 0.84 4.45
CA LEU A 21 -17.57 1.46 4.46
C LEU A 21 -17.27 2.16 3.13
N GLY A 22 -17.52 1.48 2.01
CA GLY A 22 -17.34 2.04 0.67
C GLY A 22 -18.16 3.32 0.46
N GLN A 23 -19.43 3.29 0.83
CA GLN A 23 -20.32 4.45 0.75
C GLN A 23 -19.86 5.60 1.65
N SER A 24 -19.40 5.29 2.88
CA SER A 24 -18.89 6.29 3.81
C SER A 24 -17.64 6.98 3.26
N LEU A 25 -16.71 6.20 2.71
CA LEU A 25 -15.50 6.73 2.05
C LEU A 25 -15.84 7.59 0.83
N CYS A 26 -16.82 7.18 0.02
CA CYS A 26 -17.32 7.99 -1.10
C CYS A 26 -17.95 9.30 -0.63
N ARG A 27 -18.73 9.30 0.46
CA ARG A 27 -19.33 10.52 1.05
C ARG A 27 -18.26 11.49 1.58
N LEU A 28 -17.13 10.98 2.06
CA LEU A 28 -15.96 11.77 2.45
C LEU A 28 -15.15 12.28 1.24
N GLY A 29 -15.58 12.02 0.01
CA GLY A 29 -14.86 12.41 -1.21
C GLY A 29 -13.63 11.54 -1.51
N LEU A 30 -13.44 10.44 -0.78
CA LEU A 30 -12.29 9.54 -0.91
C LEU A 30 -12.69 8.11 -1.28
N PRO A 31 -13.26 7.85 -2.47
CA PRO A 31 -13.48 6.50 -2.94
C PRO A 31 -12.18 5.66 -2.87
N GLY A 32 -12.26 4.43 -2.40
CA GLY A 32 -11.08 3.56 -2.19
C GLY A 32 -10.18 3.39 -3.43
N LYS A 33 -10.72 3.55 -4.65
CA LYS A 33 -9.94 3.55 -5.89
C LYS A 33 -8.85 4.64 -5.93
N TYR A 34 -9.09 5.79 -5.29
CA TYR A 34 -8.15 6.92 -5.27
C TYR A 34 -7.03 6.70 -4.26
N LEU A 35 -7.28 5.98 -3.16
CA LEU A 35 -6.23 5.63 -2.21
C LEU A 35 -5.11 4.82 -2.88
N ARG A 36 -5.47 3.88 -3.76
CA ARG A 36 -4.51 3.10 -4.56
C ARG A 36 -3.71 3.99 -5.52
N LYS A 37 -4.36 4.97 -6.17
CA LYS A 37 -3.68 5.93 -7.07
C LYS A 37 -2.76 6.88 -6.30
N TRP A 38 -3.22 7.38 -5.15
CA TRP A 38 -2.43 8.22 -4.27
C TRP A 38 -1.18 7.49 -3.79
N HIS A 39 -1.32 6.25 -3.31
CA HIS A 39 -0.16 5.42 -2.91
C HIS A 39 0.81 5.21 -4.07
N TYR A 40 0.31 5.02 -5.28
CA TYR A 40 1.15 4.88 -6.47
C TYR A 40 2.00 6.15 -6.68
N ASN A 41 1.35 7.32 -6.70
CA ASN A 41 2.03 8.61 -6.87
C ASN A 41 3.02 8.90 -5.75
N PHE A 42 2.66 8.55 -4.51
CA PHE A 42 3.54 8.69 -3.36
C PHE A 42 4.82 7.85 -3.50
N MET A 43 4.70 6.61 -4.00
CA MET A 43 5.84 5.71 -4.15
C MET A 43 6.74 6.01 -5.35
N LEU A 44 6.28 6.81 -6.32
CA LEU A 44 7.11 7.24 -7.46
C LEU A 44 8.38 7.98 -7.02
N SER A 45 8.35 8.68 -5.89
CA SER A 45 9.52 9.35 -5.33
C SER A 45 10.56 8.39 -4.73
N TYR A 46 10.20 7.11 -4.52
CA TYR A 46 11.04 6.14 -3.80
C TYR A 46 11.50 4.98 -4.68
N THR A 47 10.75 4.62 -5.72
CA THR A 47 11.04 3.44 -6.56
C THR A 47 10.42 3.52 -7.96
N SER A 48 10.73 2.55 -8.80
CA SER A 48 10.22 2.49 -10.18
C SER A 48 8.83 1.85 -10.26
N GLU A 49 8.09 2.18 -11.32
CA GLU A 49 6.72 1.74 -11.59
C GLU A 49 6.55 0.21 -11.45
N SER A 50 7.48 -0.57 -12.00
CA SER A 50 7.45 -2.03 -11.92
C SER A 50 7.46 -2.57 -10.49
N VAL A 51 8.17 -1.90 -9.58
CA VAL A 51 8.22 -2.28 -8.16
C VAL A 51 6.94 -1.83 -7.45
N ILE A 52 6.38 -0.68 -7.82
CA ILE A 52 5.10 -0.19 -7.26
C ILE A 52 3.94 -1.11 -7.67
N ASP A 53 3.90 -1.52 -8.93
CA ASP A 53 2.89 -2.47 -9.42
C ASP A 53 3.01 -3.82 -8.73
N PHE A 54 4.23 -4.27 -8.43
CA PHE A 54 4.48 -5.45 -7.61
C PHE A 54 3.95 -5.27 -6.18
N MET A 55 4.26 -4.14 -5.52
CA MET A 55 3.77 -3.83 -4.17
C MET A 55 2.24 -3.83 -4.07
N GLN A 56 1.58 -3.27 -5.09
CA GLN A 56 0.12 -3.19 -5.17
C GLN A 56 -0.55 -4.45 -5.72
N GLY A 57 0.23 -5.50 -6.06
CA GLY A 57 -0.29 -6.73 -6.65
C GLY A 57 -1.00 -6.52 -7.99
N ARG A 58 -0.60 -5.52 -8.79
CA ARG A 58 -1.13 -5.29 -10.14
C ARG A 58 -0.55 -6.25 -11.17
N SER A 59 0.72 -6.59 -11.02
CA SER A 59 1.43 -7.51 -11.90
C SER A 59 2.14 -8.55 -11.05
N LEU A 60 1.60 -9.76 -11.08
CA LEU A 60 2.31 -10.95 -10.59
C LEU A 60 3.22 -11.37 -11.74
N GLY A 61 4.45 -10.87 -11.74
CA GLY A 61 5.50 -11.44 -12.59
C GLY A 61 5.69 -12.94 -12.28
N ASN A 62 6.48 -13.62 -13.10
CA ASN A 62 6.70 -15.07 -12.94
C ASN A 62 7.26 -15.39 -11.54
N VAL A 63 6.49 -16.14 -10.73
CA VAL A 63 6.69 -16.30 -9.27
C VAL A 63 7.97 -17.08 -8.92
N GLY A 64 8.55 -17.80 -9.88
CA GLY A 64 9.73 -18.66 -9.68
C GLY A 64 11.08 -18.10 -10.18
N GLY A 65 11.14 -16.87 -10.69
CA GLY A 65 12.38 -16.30 -11.23
C GLY A 65 13.19 -15.49 -10.21
N LEU A 66 14.51 -15.39 -10.41
CA LEU A 66 15.41 -14.42 -9.74
C LEU A 66 14.79 -13.01 -9.69
N HIS A 67 14.09 -12.64 -10.76
CA HIS A 67 13.39 -11.37 -10.89
C HIS A 67 12.33 -11.11 -9.79
N TYR A 68 11.66 -12.16 -9.28
CA TYR A 68 10.69 -12.03 -8.21
C TYR A 68 11.36 -11.68 -6.87
N LEU A 69 12.45 -12.37 -6.54
CA LEU A 69 13.21 -12.11 -5.30
C LEU A 69 13.80 -10.70 -5.31
N ASP A 70 14.35 -10.27 -6.44
CA ASP A 70 14.88 -8.91 -6.60
C ASP A 70 13.80 -7.85 -6.47
N LYS A 71 12.62 -8.06 -7.07
CA LYS A 71 11.46 -7.17 -6.94
C LYS A 71 10.98 -7.09 -5.49
N ARG A 72 10.92 -8.23 -4.79
CA ARG A 72 10.56 -8.28 -3.37
C ARG A 72 11.55 -7.50 -2.52
N ARG A 73 12.85 -7.68 -2.73
CA ARG A 73 13.89 -6.94 -1.99
C ARG A 73 13.79 -5.45 -2.24
N LYS A 74 13.73 -5.02 -3.51
CA LYS A 74 13.56 -3.61 -3.90
C LYS A 74 12.29 -3.01 -3.31
N ALA A 75 11.21 -3.79 -3.24
CA ALA A 75 9.97 -3.35 -2.64
C ALA A 75 10.12 -3.12 -1.13
N ILE A 76 10.73 -4.06 -0.40
CA ILE A 76 11.00 -3.90 1.04
C ILE A 76 11.85 -2.64 1.28
N GLU A 77 12.96 -2.48 0.56
CA GLU A 77 13.87 -1.35 0.72
C GLU A 77 13.19 0.00 0.41
N ALA A 78 12.38 0.07 -0.64
CA ALA A 78 11.63 1.27 -0.98
C ALA A 78 10.57 1.60 0.07
N TYR A 79 9.83 0.60 0.55
CA TYR A 79 8.79 0.79 1.57
C TYR A 79 9.41 1.25 2.90
N SER A 80 10.52 0.66 3.32
CA SER A 80 11.25 1.09 4.52
C SER A 80 11.73 2.55 4.45
N ARG A 81 12.13 3.04 3.27
CA ARG A 81 12.49 4.45 3.06
C ARG A 81 11.29 5.39 3.09
N ALA A 82 10.14 4.93 2.61
CA ALA A 82 8.90 5.72 2.59
C ALA A 82 8.17 5.73 3.95
N LEU A 83 8.43 4.73 4.79
CA LEU A 83 7.74 4.49 6.06
C LEU A 83 7.73 5.69 7.03
N PRO A 84 8.85 6.40 7.29
CA PRO A 84 8.83 7.54 8.20
C PRO A 84 7.85 8.64 7.77
N ARG A 85 7.76 8.88 6.45
CA ARG A 85 6.83 9.86 5.89
C ARG A 85 5.39 9.38 5.95
N LEU A 86 5.14 8.09 5.74
CA LEU A 86 3.80 7.51 5.90
C LEU A 86 3.30 7.61 7.34
N LEU A 87 4.15 7.33 8.33
CA LEU A 87 3.78 7.40 9.75
C LEU A 87 3.43 8.83 10.19
N GLN A 88 4.07 9.85 9.62
CA GLN A 88 3.71 11.26 9.89
C GLN A 88 2.30 11.64 9.39
N LEU A 89 1.76 10.92 8.41
CA LEU A 89 0.44 11.21 7.84
C LEU A 89 -0.70 10.55 8.62
N ILE A 90 -0.38 9.59 9.49
CA ILE A 90 -1.37 8.92 10.33
C ILE A 90 -1.55 9.78 11.58
N PRO A 91 -2.76 10.29 11.87
CA PRO A 91 -3.00 11.02 13.10
C PRO A 91 -2.75 10.11 14.32
N PRO A 92 -2.33 10.67 15.47
CA PRO A 92 -2.03 9.91 16.69
C PRO A 92 -3.23 9.12 17.21
#